data_AF-A0A1I6VYV7-F1
#
_entry.id   AF-A0A1I6VYV7-F1
#
_cell.length_a   1.000
_cell.length_b   1.000
_cell.length_c   1.000
_cell.angle_alpha   90.00
_cell.angle_beta   90.00
_cell.angle_gamma   90.00
#
_symmetry.space_group_name_H-M   'P 1'
#
loop_
_entity.id
_entity.type
_entity.pdbx_description
1 polymer ?
#
loop_
_entity_poly.entity_id
_entity_poly.type
_entity_poly.pdbx_seq_one_letter_code
_entity_poly.pdbx_strand_id
1 'polypeptide(L)'
;MRFILFLAMIALFAGCQSNTRPSETDSKQSNVEEQSTETDYQVAERFLNEYVVLESDDVEQWIQQHILLTNSFKATYLNIMEAARKEDPEIGLGFDPILNGQDFPSTFTIADIDSTTGYVTLKGVEWADFLLVVRVVKQNETSLLDGAGIVNIPEEVRK
;
A
#
# COMPACT_ATOMS: atom_id res chain seq x y z
N MET A 1 11.99 34.81 -52.88
CA MET A 1 13.45 35.05 -52.94
C MET A 1 13.91 35.38 -51.53
N ARG A 2 14.69 34.57 -50.82
CA ARG A 2 16.05 34.10 -51.14
C ARG A 2 16.27 32.64 -50.72
N PHE A 3 17.12 31.99 -51.51
CA PHE A 3 17.71 30.65 -51.38
C PHE A 3 18.83 30.59 -50.32
N ILE A 4 19.34 29.35 -50.10
CA ILE A 4 20.57 28.86 -49.42
C ILE A 4 20.17 27.99 -48.20
N LEU A 5 20.11 26.65 -48.19
CA LEU A 5 20.88 25.55 -48.81
C LEU A 5 22.30 25.42 -48.24
N PHE A 6 22.51 24.51 -47.27
CA PHE A 6 23.76 23.82 -46.86
C PHE A 6 23.45 23.06 -45.55
N LEU A 7 23.86 21.83 -45.24
CA LEU A 7 24.65 20.78 -45.88
C LEU A 7 24.33 19.49 -45.10
N ALA A 8 24.10 18.37 -45.79
CA ALA A 8 24.02 17.05 -45.19
C ALA A 8 25.41 16.59 -44.69
N MET A 9 25.46 15.91 -43.54
CA MET A 9 26.60 15.04 -43.20
C MET A 9 26.07 13.65 -42.84
N ILE A 10 26.20 12.77 -43.83
CA ILE A 10 25.96 11.33 -43.73
C ILE A 10 27.20 10.71 -43.11
N ALA A 11 27.08 10.13 -41.92
CA ALA A 11 28.11 9.24 -41.37
C ALA A 11 27.71 7.79 -41.66
N LEU A 12 28.38 7.21 -42.65
CA LEU A 12 28.44 5.78 -42.92
C LEU A 12 29.30 5.10 -41.84
N PHE A 13 28.72 4.15 -41.11
CA PHE A 13 29.50 3.06 -40.51
C PHE A 13 29.08 1.75 -41.17
N ALA A 14 30.00 1.21 -41.98
CA ALA A 14 30.14 -0.22 -42.26
C ALA A 14 30.16 -0.98 -40.93
N GLY A 15 29.54 -2.13 -40.73
CA GLY A 15 29.38 -3.27 -41.63
C GLY A 15 30.03 -4.46 -40.92
N CYS A 16 29.23 -5.36 -40.37
CA CYS A 16 29.63 -6.73 -40.02
C CYS A 16 28.44 -7.65 -40.28
N GLN A 17 28.52 -8.35 -41.41
CA GLN A 17 27.69 -9.52 -41.69
C GLN A 17 28.66 -10.70 -41.82
N SER A 18 28.58 -11.65 -40.90
CA SER A 18 29.19 -12.98 -41.04
C SER A 18 28.10 -14.01 -40.76
N ASN A 19 27.84 -14.86 -41.75
CA ASN A 19 26.90 -15.98 -41.68
C ASN A 19 27.71 -17.27 -41.51
N THR A 20 27.60 -17.98 -40.39
CA THR A 20 27.69 -19.46 -40.32
C THR A 20 27.08 -20.00 -38.99
N ARG A 21 26.17 -20.99 -39.10
CA ARG A 21 25.53 -21.83 -38.05
C ARG A 21 26.44 -23.06 -37.73
N PRO A 22 26.20 -23.96 -36.74
CA PRO A 22 25.14 -24.05 -35.71
C PRO A 22 25.61 -24.44 -34.26
N SER A 23 24.64 -24.44 -33.34
CA SER A 23 24.57 -25.12 -32.02
C SER A 23 25.62 -24.83 -30.94
N GLU A 24 25.18 -24.23 -29.83
CA GLU A 24 25.11 -24.93 -28.53
C GLU A 24 24.23 -24.16 -27.55
N THR A 25 23.56 -24.93 -26.71
CA THR A 25 22.60 -24.58 -25.68
C THR A 25 23.13 -23.53 -24.72
N ASP A 26 22.44 -22.40 -24.60
CA ASP A 26 22.33 -21.72 -23.32
C ASP A 26 20.96 -21.04 -23.24
N SER A 27 20.06 -21.73 -22.55
CA SER A 27 18.75 -21.22 -22.18
C SER A 27 18.93 -19.94 -21.36
N LYS A 28 18.73 -18.79 -22.00
CA LYS A 28 18.32 -17.57 -21.28
C LYS A 28 17.01 -17.89 -20.59
N GLN A 29 17.11 -18.24 -19.32
CA GLN A 29 16.01 -18.25 -18.37
C GLN A 29 15.54 -16.79 -18.26
N SER A 30 14.59 -16.44 -19.11
CA SER A 30 13.71 -15.31 -18.88
C SER A 30 12.98 -15.61 -17.58
N ASN A 31 13.44 -15.04 -16.46
CA ASN A 31 12.62 -14.88 -15.28
C ASN A 31 11.45 -13.98 -15.68
N VAL A 32 10.41 -14.59 -16.22
CA VAL A 32 9.07 -14.03 -16.16
C VAL A 32 8.72 -14.17 -14.69
N GLU A 33 8.81 -13.08 -13.94
CA GLU A 33 8.17 -12.98 -12.64
C GLU A 33 6.69 -13.31 -12.86
N GLU A 34 6.25 -14.49 -12.43
CA GLU A 34 4.83 -14.80 -12.34
C GLU A 34 4.20 -13.72 -11.45
N GLN A 35 3.41 -12.83 -12.04
CA GLN A 35 2.57 -11.92 -11.27
C GLN A 35 1.65 -12.77 -10.41
N SER A 36 1.88 -12.73 -9.09
CA SER A 36 1.05 -13.42 -8.12
C SER A 36 -0.38 -12.88 -8.19
N THR A 37 -1.32 -13.77 -8.51
CA THR A 37 -2.76 -13.44 -8.48
C THR A 37 -3.30 -13.40 -7.04
N GLU A 38 -2.50 -13.84 -6.07
CA GLU A 38 -2.88 -13.91 -4.65
C GLU A 38 -2.91 -12.52 -3.99
N THR A 39 -3.73 -12.39 -2.95
CA THR A 39 -3.80 -11.17 -2.13
C THR A 39 -2.62 -11.14 -1.17
N ASP A 40 -1.84 -10.06 -1.18
CA ASP A 40 -0.76 -9.82 -0.22
C ASP A 40 -1.35 -9.22 1.07
N TYR A 41 -1.65 -10.09 2.04
CA TYR A 41 -2.13 -9.66 3.35
C TYR A 41 -1.06 -8.99 4.21
N GLN A 42 0.23 -9.10 3.88
CA GLN A 42 1.29 -8.41 4.63
C GLN A 42 1.26 -6.89 4.46
N VAL A 43 0.48 -6.37 3.51
CA VAL A 43 0.18 -4.93 3.43
C VAL A 43 -0.36 -4.38 4.74
N ALA A 44 -1.10 -5.20 5.51
CA ALA A 44 -1.62 -4.83 6.83
C ALA A 44 -0.51 -4.62 7.87
N GLU A 45 0.42 -5.56 7.99
CA GLU A 45 1.56 -5.44 8.92
C GLU A 45 2.45 -4.27 8.54
N ARG A 46 2.77 -4.10 7.25
CA ARG A 46 3.60 -2.99 6.78
C ARG A 46 2.97 -1.65 7.17
N PHE A 47 1.70 -1.45 6.83
CA PHE A 47 1.02 -0.19 7.13
C PHE A 47 0.97 0.10 8.63
N LEU A 48 0.55 -0.86 9.46
CA LEU A 48 0.39 -0.61 10.89
C LEU A 48 1.73 -0.38 11.59
N ASN A 49 2.78 -1.10 11.19
CA ASN A 49 4.11 -0.90 11.74
C ASN A 49 4.77 0.41 11.27
N GLU A 50 4.41 0.94 10.10
CA GLU A 50 4.76 2.31 9.69
C GLU A 50 3.96 3.35 10.48
N TYR A 51 2.68 3.09 10.73
CA TYR A 51 1.78 4.02 11.42
C TYR A 51 2.13 4.22 12.90
N VAL A 52 2.40 3.15 13.66
CA VAL A 52 2.62 3.26 15.11
C VAL A 52 3.97 3.87 15.50
N VAL A 53 4.88 4.02 14.55
CA VAL A 53 6.16 4.72 14.72
C VAL A 53 6.19 6.07 13.99
N LEU A 54 5.03 6.53 13.50
CA LEU A 54 4.91 7.76 12.74
C LEU A 54 5.23 8.97 13.63
N GLU A 55 6.32 9.65 13.33
CA GLU A 55 6.67 10.95 13.91
C GLU A 55 6.23 12.06 12.95
N SER A 56 4.93 12.38 12.93
CA SER A 56 4.36 13.45 12.10
C SER A 56 3.36 14.29 12.87
N ASP A 57 3.50 15.62 12.77
CA ASP A 57 2.51 16.57 13.29
C ASP A 57 1.24 16.62 12.41
N ASP A 58 1.31 16.08 11.18
CA ASP A 58 0.20 16.04 10.23
C ASP A 58 -0.08 14.59 9.78
N VAL A 59 -0.73 13.84 10.67
CA VAL A 59 -1.16 12.46 10.42
C VAL A 59 -2.20 12.41 9.29
N GLU A 60 -3.07 13.42 9.19
CA GLU A 60 -4.11 13.48 8.16
C GLU A 60 -3.50 13.54 6.76
N GLN A 61 -2.52 14.41 6.54
CA GLN A 61 -1.79 14.49 5.28
C GLN A 61 -1.04 13.18 4.97
N TRP A 62 -0.39 12.58 5.97
CA TRP A 62 0.30 11.30 5.80
C TRP A 62 -0.66 10.20 5.32
N ILE A 63 -1.84 10.10 5.93
CA ILE A 63 -2.90 9.16 5.52
C ILE A 63 -3.37 9.43 4.08
N GLN A 64 -3.62 10.69 3.71
CA GLN A 64 -4.09 11.03 2.37
C GLN A 64 -3.06 10.67 1.28
N GLN A 65 -1.77 10.76 1.58
CA GLN A 65 -0.69 10.45 0.63
C GLN A 65 -0.27 8.97 0.64
N HIS A 66 -0.70 8.20 1.64
CA HIS A 66 -0.23 6.83 1.82
C HIS A 66 -0.60 5.91 0.64
N ILE A 67 0.39 5.18 0.13
CA ILE A 67 0.22 4.34 -1.08
C ILE A 67 -0.44 3.00 -0.80
N LEU A 68 -0.42 2.54 0.46
CA LEU A 68 -1.01 1.26 0.86
C LEU A 68 -2.51 1.34 1.18
N LEU A 69 -3.12 2.52 1.06
CA LEU A 69 -4.52 2.76 1.45
C LEU A 69 -5.40 2.96 0.22
N THR A 70 -6.62 2.44 0.28
CA THR A 70 -7.65 2.75 -0.73
C THR A 70 -8.12 4.21 -0.59
N ASN A 71 -8.70 4.76 -1.66
CA ASN A 71 -9.38 6.06 -1.59
C ASN A 71 -10.58 6.03 -0.62
N SER A 72 -11.24 4.88 -0.48
CA SER A 72 -12.37 4.71 0.46
C SER A 72 -11.90 4.81 1.91
N PHE A 73 -10.77 4.18 2.25
CA PHE A 73 -10.14 4.33 3.56
C PHE A 73 -9.87 5.81 3.86
N LYS A 74 -9.17 6.49 2.95
CA LYS A 74 -8.75 7.89 3.09
C LYS A 74 -9.94 8.83 3.29
N ALA A 75 -11.01 8.64 2.51
CA ALA A 75 -12.22 9.44 2.61
C ALA A 75 -12.95 9.18 3.94
N THR A 76 -13.07 7.91 4.34
CA THR A 76 -13.73 7.53 5.60
C THR A 76 -12.98 8.08 6.82
N TYR A 77 -11.65 7.96 6.83
CA TYR A 77 -10.81 8.52 7.88
C TYR A 77 -11.02 10.04 8.01
N LEU A 78 -10.96 10.76 6.88
CA LEU A 78 -11.15 12.22 6.87
C LEU A 78 -12.53 12.60 7.41
N ASN A 79 -13.58 11.91 6.96
CA ASN A 79 -14.95 12.17 7.41
C ASN A 79 -15.10 11.95 8.93
N ILE A 80 -14.48 10.91 9.49
CA ILE A 80 -14.49 10.65 10.94
C ILE A 80 -13.81 11.81 11.69
N MET A 81 -12.63 12.22 11.23
CA MET A 81 -11.86 13.29 11.90
C MET A 81 -12.54 14.66 11.78
N GLU A 82 -13.12 14.98 10.63
CA GLU A 82 -13.89 16.21 10.43
C GLU A 82 -15.17 16.23 11.29
N ALA A 83 -15.89 15.12 11.35
CA ALA A 83 -17.09 15.00 12.18
C ALA A 83 -16.75 15.15 13.66
N ALA A 84 -15.69 14.48 14.13
CA ALA A 84 -15.25 14.56 15.52
C ALA A 84 -14.81 15.97 15.91
N ARG A 85 -14.02 16.65 15.08
CA ARG A 85 -13.58 18.05 15.32
C ARG A 85 -14.76 19.02 15.32
N LYS A 86 -15.81 18.75 14.54
CA LYS A 86 -17.03 19.55 14.51
C LYS A 86 -17.87 19.35 15.78
N GLU A 87 -17.91 18.11 16.28
CA GLU A 87 -18.65 17.75 17.49
C GLU A 87 -17.95 18.26 18.76
N ASP A 88 -16.63 18.05 18.86
CA ASP A 88 -15.79 18.55 19.95
C ASP A 88 -14.49 19.14 19.37
N PRO A 89 -14.38 20.48 19.24
CA PRO A 89 -13.18 21.12 18.72
C PRO A 89 -11.95 21.04 19.63
N GLU A 90 -12.11 20.75 20.93
CA GLU A 90 -11.00 20.70 21.89
C GLU A 90 -10.40 19.29 21.94
N ILE A 91 -11.24 18.26 21.92
CA ILE A 91 -10.82 16.86 22.08
C ILE A 91 -10.85 16.08 20.76
N GLY A 92 -11.76 16.42 19.85
CA GLY A 92 -12.03 15.62 18.67
C GLY A 92 -12.58 14.23 19.06
N LEU A 93 -11.96 13.18 18.53
CA LEU A 93 -12.46 11.81 18.72
C LEU A 93 -12.10 11.24 20.11
N GLY A 94 -11.04 11.74 20.74
CA GLY A 94 -10.55 11.25 22.05
C GLY A 94 -9.85 9.88 22.03
N PHE A 95 -9.68 9.28 20.86
CA PHE A 95 -8.91 8.04 20.63
C PHE A 95 -8.46 7.96 19.15
N ASP A 96 -7.58 7.01 18.83
CA ASP A 96 -7.12 6.78 17.47
C ASP A 96 -8.13 5.92 16.68
N PRO A 97 -8.69 6.40 15.55
CA PRO A 97 -9.71 5.66 14.81
C PRO A 97 -9.16 4.45 14.03
N ILE A 98 -7.88 4.43 13.69
CA ILE A 98 -7.22 3.34 12.96
C ILE A 98 -6.89 2.20 13.92
N LEU A 99 -6.46 2.54 15.15
CA LEU A 99 -6.08 1.58 16.18
C LEU A 99 -7.26 1.22 17.11
N ASN A 100 -8.37 1.95 17.04
CA ASN A 100 -9.54 1.78 17.91
C ASN A 100 -9.18 1.83 19.41
N GLY A 101 -8.29 2.75 19.79
CA GLY A 101 -7.78 2.82 21.15
C GLY A 101 -7.01 4.11 21.46
N GLN A 102 -6.73 4.33 22.74
CA GLN A 102 -5.87 5.43 23.20
C GLN A 102 -4.41 5.01 23.33
N ASP A 103 -4.19 3.78 23.84
CA ASP A 103 -2.88 3.14 23.96
C ASP A 103 -2.79 1.98 22.97
N PHE A 104 -1.59 1.71 22.47
CA PHE A 104 -1.36 0.69 21.45
C PHE A 104 0.05 0.10 21.55
N PRO A 105 0.27 -1.13 21.04
CA PRO A 105 1.59 -1.69 20.90
C PRO A 105 2.42 -0.94 19.85
N SER A 106 3.72 -0.94 20.07
CA SER A 106 4.77 -0.43 19.18
C SER A 106 5.02 -1.31 17.95
N THR A 107 4.51 -2.53 17.93
CA THR A 107 4.64 -3.43 16.77
C THR A 107 3.47 -4.40 16.69
N PHE A 108 3.03 -4.67 15.46
CA PHE A 108 1.97 -5.60 15.13
C PHE A 108 2.48 -6.78 14.28
N THR A 109 1.82 -7.92 14.43
CA THR A 109 1.97 -9.09 13.56
C THR A 109 0.61 -9.73 13.29
N ILE A 110 0.46 -10.43 12.15
CA ILE A 110 -0.78 -11.14 11.82
C ILE A 110 -1.01 -12.29 12.81
N ALA A 111 -2.21 -12.30 13.38
CA ALA A 111 -2.71 -13.38 14.22
C ALA A 111 -3.59 -14.36 13.41
N ASP A 112 -4.43 -13.83 12.51
CA ASP A 112 -5.38 -14.61 11.73
C ASP A 112 -5.76 -13.92 10.40
N ILE A 113 -6.13 -14.72 9.39
CA ILE A 113 -6.56 -14.23 8.08
C ILE A 113 -7.84 -14.97 7.67
N ASP A 114 -8.92 -14.22 7.46
CA ASP A 114 -10.09 -14.69 6.73
C ASP A 114 -10.01 -14.24 5.27
N SER A 115 -9.48 -15.12 4.42
CA SER A 115 -9.29 -14.84 3.00
C SER A 115 -10.60 -14.75 2.20
N THR A 116 -11.73 -15.17 2.78
CA THR A 116 -13.05 -15.07 2.12
C THR A 116 -13.58 -13.64 2.17
N THR A 117 -13.36 -12.95 3.29
CA THR A 117 -13.86 -11.60 3.53
C THR A 117 -12.78 -10.53 3.34
N GLY A 118 -11.50 -10.94 3.38
CA GLY A 118 -10.34 -10.07 3.37
C GLY A 118 -10.03 -9.46 4.73
N TYR A 119 -10.70 -9.92 5.80
CA TYR A 119 -10.39 -9.47 7.15
C TYR A 119 -9.12 -10.14 7.68
N VAL A 120 -8.28 -9.32 8.30
CA VAL A 120 -7.03 -9.75 8.92
C VAL A 120 -7.07 -9.29 10.38
N THR A 121 -6.82 -10.21 11.30
CA THR A 121 -6.63 -9.87 12.71
C THR A 121 -5.14 -9.73 12.97
N LEU A 122 -4.71 -8.57 13.44
CA LEU A 122 -3.37 -8.33 13.94
C LEU A 122 -3.38 -8.31 15.47
N LYS A 123 -2.24 -8.66 16.05
CA LYS A 123 -1.98 -8.55 17.48
C LYS A 123 -0.73 -7.75 17.77
N GLY A 124 -0.68 -7.10 18.92
CA GLY A 124 0.55 -6.51 19.44
C GLY A 124 1.60 -7.58 19.71
N VAL A 125 2.87 -7.31 19.38
CA VAL A 125 3.97 -8.25 19.63
C VAL A 125 4.27 -8.32 21.14
N GLU A 126 4.33 -7.18 21.81
CA GLU A 126 4.52 -7.03 23.26
C GLU A 126 3.20 -7.04 24.04
N TRP A 127 2.07 -6.80 23.37
CA TRP A 127 0.73 -6.80 23.96
C TRP A 127 -0.21 -7.68 23.13
N ALA A 128 -0.08 -8.99 23.32
CA ALA A 128 -0.80 -9.99 22.50
C ALA A 128 -2.33 -9.92 22.64
N ASP A 129 -2.85 -9.37 23.73
CA ASP A 129 -4.29 -9.19 23.96
C ASP A 129 -4.85 -7.97 23.21
N PHE A 130 -3.99 -7.06 22.73
CA PHE A 130 -4.42 -6.00 21.83
C PHE A 130 -4.66 -6.60 20.45
N LEU A 131 -5.94 -6.76 20.07
CA LEU A 131 -6.35 -7.28 18.78
C LEU A 131 -6.92 -6.15 17.93
N LEU A 132 -6.50 -6.09 16.66
CA LEU A 132 -6.99 -5.11 15.70
C LEU A 132 -7.45 -5.82 14.43
N VAL A 133 -8.67 -5.53 14.01
CA VAL A 133 -9.19 -6.01 12.72
C VAL A 133 -8.98 -4.95 11.66
N VAL A 134 -8.40 -5.37 10.55
CA VAL A 134 -8.25 -4.58 9.33
C VAL A 134 -8.85 -5.35 8.16
N ARG A 135 -9.06 -4.65 7.05
CA ARG A 135 -9.56 -5.24 5.81
C ARG A 135 -8.62 -4.96 4.66
N VAL A 136 -8.13 -6.02 4.03
CA VAL A 136 -7.32 -5.97 2.81
C VAL A 136 -8.23 -6.27 1.62
N VAL A 137 -8.10 -5.46 0.58
CA VAL A 137 -8.78 -5.67 -0.70
C VAL A 137 -7.77 -5.68 -1.83
N LYS A 138 -8.06 -6.46 -2.87
CA LYS A 138 -7.30 -6.41 -4.12
C LYS A 138 -7.99 -5.46 -5.10
N GLN A 139 -7.32 -4.37 -5.47
CA GLN A 139 -7.77 -3.45 -6.52
C GLN A 139 -6.81 -3.56 -7.70
N ASN A 140 -7.30 -4.09 -8.82
CA ASN A 140 -6.46 -4.53 -9.93
C ASN A 140 -5.44 -5.58 -9.44
N GLU A 141 -4.14 -5.36 -9.64
CA GLU A 141 -3.07 -6.25 -9.18
C GLU A 141 -2.41 -5.82 -7.86
N THR A 142 -2.99 -4.84 -7.16
CA THR A 142 -2.42 -4.29 -5.92
C THR A 142 -3.31 -4.64 -4.72
N SER A 143 -2.70 -5.18 -3.67
CA SER A 143 -3.36 -5.36 -2.37
C SER A 143 -3.23 -4.08 -1.56
N LEU A 144 -4.35 -3.58 -1.05
CA LEU A 144 -4.47 -2.32 -0.32
C LEU A 144 -5.29 -2.50 0.94
N LEU A 145 -5.06 -1.65 1.93
CA LEU A 145 -5.88 -1.57 3.13
C LEU A 145 -7.11 -0.71 2.86
N ASP A 146 -8.30 -1.30 3.06
CA ASP A 146 -9.59 -0.63 2.87
C ASP A 146 -10.24 -0.22 4.19
N GLY A 147 -9.87 -0.87 5.30
CA GLY A 147 -10.31 -0.48 6.63
C GLY A 147 -9.38 -0.93 7.76
N ALA A 148 -9.47 -0.25 8.89
CA ALA A 148 -8.77 -0.56 10.14
C ALA A 148 -9.50 0.09 11.33
N GLY A 149 -9.61 -0.60 12.45
CA GLY A 149 -10.24 -0.05 13.67
C GLY A 149 -11.70 0.31 13.43
N ILE A 150 -12.04 1.60 13.50
CA ILE A 150 -13.39 2.10 13.14
C ILE A 150 -13.48 2.63 11.70
N VAL A 151 -12.34 2.79 11.02
CA VAL A 151 -12.29 3.27 9.63
C VAL A 151 -12.73 2.13 8.71
N ASN A 152 -13.94 2.24 8.17
CA ASN A 152 -14.48 1.31 7.16
C ASN A 152 -14.49 -0.18 7.60
N ILE A 153 -14.61 -0.42 8.92
CA ILE A 153 -14.81 -1.74 9.53
C ILE A 153 -16.16 -1.73 10.26
N PRO A 154 -17.09 -2.64 9.94
CA PRO A 154 -18.37 -2.76 10.65
C PRO A 154 -18.19 -3.13 12.13
N GLU A 155 -19.07 -2.63 13.00
CA GLU A 155 -18.95 -2.81 14.46
C GLU A 155 -18.95 -4.29 14.88
N GLU A 156 -19.76 -5.11 14.20
CA GLU A 156 -19.95 -6.53 14.47
C GLU A 156 -18.69 -7.40 14.28
N VAL A 157 -17.68 -6.90 13.56
CA VAL A 157 -16.41 -7.61 13.34
C VAL A 157 -15.22 -6.97 14.06
N ARG A 158 -15.41 -5.84 14.74
CA ARG A 158 -14.34 -5.19 15.52
C ARG A 158 -13.95 -6.05 16.73
N LYS A 159 -12.78 -5.72 17.30
CA LYS A 159 -12.24 -6.34 18.52
C LYS A 159 -12.06 -5.29 19.60
#